data_AF-A0A2W1MSU4-F1
#
_entry.id   AF-A0A2W1MSU4-F1
#
_cell.length_a   1.000
_cell.length_b   1.000
_cell.length_c   1.000
_cell.angle_alpha   90.00
_cell.angle_beta   90.00
_cell.angle_gamma   90.00
#
_symmetry.space_group_name_H-M   'P 1'
#
loop_
_entity.id
_entity.type
_entity.pdbx_description
1 polymer ?
#
loop_
_entity_poly.entity_id
_entity_poly.type
_entity_poly.pdbx_seq_one_letter_code
_entity_poly.pdbx_strand_id
1 'polypeptide(L)'
;MSMQNKPQMVEAVLFFNERGICKEMLFPEFEAMLDGVVNMPEFADEQMRLAYVLINPRLLVRSLVFFYLDFDEKGQADTGWNMPLRHLAERAGRGPDLGAGPIRLACRSQCPVSWHQMHMWDPNLAPGNNDLALVRDTVKRNGLGLMVEDDLPQAVEPERLQMAPEDKWYAPPDASAEVAEQLAQKLEQEHRLKTAQLIKQQRLRIASLGQQNEEALAKYRLAAEEQIRGLQGQIQALQQNVRQQEELNADLKRQLLTQTEGFQKSREEMSQQLRALERHGRTEVDILRSQFESEMQAKIAAAVMDYKEQIAIRDVELAYRNELDAQLQQEIDRLKQEREQLVNQGGDQILERLARLGVVFVVYHPGAGHLTIPLQDVARYQDNPLAYAASKCFVSEAQYRQWLAHYQQPTCEAALPSGERCSMPIDRVDSPSRFVAGDSNCCARHKASSRLRTVS
;
A
#
# COMPACT_ATOMS: atom_id res chain seq x y z
N MET A 1 -21.18 -36.22 59.14
CA MET A 1 -21.09 -35.51 57.85
C MET A 1 -19.81 -34.71 57.86
N SER A 2 -18.69 -35.36 57.53
CA SER A 2 -17.37 -34.71 57.52
C SER A 2 -17.26 -33.89 56.25
N MET A 3 -17.35 -32.57 56.35
CA MET A 3 -16.95 -31.70 55.26
C MET A 3 -15.46 -31.89 55.07
N GLN A 4 -15.09 -32.65 54.04
CA GLN A 4 -13.72 -32.68 53.55
C GLN A 4 -13.39 -31.25 53.12
N ASN A 5 -12.70 -30.50 53.98
CA ASN A 5 -12.00 -29.28 53.59
C ASN A 5 -10.99 -29.69 52.51
N LYS A 6 -11.37 -29.56 51.24
CA LYS A 6 -10.39 -29.54 50.16
C LYS A 6 -9.47 -28.36 50.48
N PRO A 7 -8.15 -28.58 50.53
CA PRO A 7 -7.22 -27.47 50.75
C PRO A 7 -7.48 -26.42 49.67
N GLN A 8 -7.88 -25.21 50.08
CA GLN A 8 -8.13 -24.12 49.14
C GLN A 8 -6.81 -23.76 48.48
N MET A 9 -6.65 -24.18 47.22
CA MET A 9 -5.51 -23.79 46.40
C MET A 9 -5.81 -22.41 45.82
N VAL A 10 -4.82 -21.52 45.86
CA VAL A 10 -4.96 -20.17 45.31
C VAL A 10 -4.21 -20.07 43.99
N GLU A 11 -4.86 -19.46 43.01
CA GLU A 11 -4.35 -19.25 41.67
C GLU A 11 -3.91 -17.80 41.51
N ALA A 12 -2.67 -17.59 41.06
CA ALA A 12 -2.09 -16.26 40.89
C ALA A 12 -1.24 -16.19 39.61
N VAL A 13 -1.05 -14.97 39.11
CA VAL A 13 -0.23 -14.66 37.95
C VAL A 13 0.85 -13.66 38.35
N LEU A 14 2.10 -13.94 37.97
CA LEU A 14 3.27 -13.13 38.27
C LEU A 14 3.85 -12.54 36.97
N PHE A 15 4.17 -11.25 36.98
CA PHE A 15 4.72 -10.50 35.85
C PHE A 15 6.23 -10.36 36.00
N PHE A 16 6.98 -10.81 34.99
CA PHE A 16 8.44 -10.74 34.94
C PHE A 16 8.90 -9.60 34.05
N ASN A 17 9.91 -8.88 34.54
CA ASN A 17 10.67 -7.90 33.77
C ASN A 17 12.18 -8.23 33.90
N GLU A 18 13.05 -7.49 33.20
CA GLU A 18 14.52 -7.72 33.19
C GLU A 18 15.17 -7.66 34.59
N ARG A 19 14.50 -7.03 35.57
CA ARG A 19 14.97 -6.86 36.95
C ARG A 19 14.29 -7.79 37.97
N GLY A 20 13.42 -8.71 37.54
CA GLY A 20 12.70 -9.64 38.42
C GLY A 20 11.17 -9.52 38.31
N ILE A 21 10.46 -9.95 39.35
CA ILE A 21 8.98 -9.92 39.39
C ILE A 21 8.51 -8.51 39.74
N CYS A 22 7.75 -7.89 38.84
CA CYS A 22 7.27 -6.50 38.97
C CYS A 22 5.87 -6.39 39.57
N LYS A 23 4.99 -7.35 39.26
CA LYS A 23 3.59 -7.34 39.72
C LYS A 23 3.08 -8.75 39.97
N GLU A 24 2.20 -8.87 40.96
CA GLU A 24 1.48 -10.08 41.31
C GLU A 24 -0.01 -9.77 41.27
N MET A 25 -0.83 -10.67 40.76
CA MET A 25 -2.29 -10.55 40.79
C MET A 25 -2.96 -11.91 40.95
N LEU A 26 -4.17 -11.92 41.47
CA LEU A 26 -4.97 -13.13 41.53
C LEU A 26 -5.50 -13.50 40.15
N PHE A 27 -5.75 -14.78 39.92
CA PHE A 27 -6.26 -15.25 38.63
C PHE A 27 -7.58 -14.57 38.18
N PRO A 28 -8.58 -14.32 39.06
CA PRO A 28 -9.78 -13.58 38.67
C PRO A 28 -9.51 -12.12 38.27
N GLU A 29 -8.50 -11.49 38.86
CA GLU A 29 -8.09 -10.12 38.48
C GLU A 29 -7.41 -10.11 37.12
N PHE A 30 -6.64 -11.16 36.82
CA PHE A 30 -6.04 -11.39 35.51
C PHE A 30 -7.10 -11.66 34.43
N GLU A 31 -8.13 -12.46 34.72
CA GLU A 31 -9.26 -12.68 33.79
C GLU A 31 -9.97 -11.35 33.47
N ALA A 32 -10.19 -10.50 34.49
CA ALA A 32 -10.77 -9.18 34.27
C ALA A 32 -9.88 -8.24 33.42
N MET A 33 -8.56 -8.39 33.49
CA MET A 33 -7.63 -7.69 32.59
C MET A 33 -7.77 -8.18 31.14
N LEU A 34 -7.83 -9.51 30.92
CA LEU A 34 -8.00 -10.09 29.59
C LEU A 34 -9.33 -9.70 28.95
N ASP A 35 -10.39 -9.55 29.75
CA ASP A 35 -11.71 -9.08 29.30
C ASP A 35 -11.75 -7.56 28.99
N GLY A 36 -10.63 -6.85 29.12
CA GLY A 36 -10.51 -5.43 28.81
C GLY A 36 -11.14 -4.48 29.85
N VAL A 37 -11.43 -4.98 31.06
CA VAL A 37 -11.99 -4.18 32.15
C VAL A 37 -10.92 -3.29 32.80
N VAL A 38 -9.66 -3.71 32.75
CA VAL A 38 -8.51 -3.02 33.37
C VAL A 38 -7.38 -2.88 32.35
N ASN A 39 -7.00 -1.64 32.05
CA ASN A 39 -5.86 -1.34 31.17
C ASN A 39 -4.60 -1.12 31.99
N MET A 40 -3.47 -1.63 31.50
CA MET A 40 -2.16 -1.51 32.12
C MET A 40 -1.23 -0.70 31.20
N PRO A 41 -1.32 0.65 31.23
CA PRO A 41 -0.50 1.51 30.37
C PRO A 41 1.01 1.42 30.67
N GLU A 42 1.39 0.86 31.82
CA GLU A 42 2.78 0.62 32.23
C GLU A 42 3.49 -0.42 31.35
N PHE A 43 2.75 -1.25 30.62
CA PHE A 43 3.27 -2.32 29.76
C PHE A 43 2.84 -2.14 28.30
N ALA A 44 2.47 -0.93 27.89
CA ALA A 44 2.04 -0.65 26.52
C ALA A 44 3.16 -0.95 25.50
N ASP A 45 2.81 -1.59 24.38
CA ASP A 45 3.71 -2.02 23.31
C ASP A 45 4.85 -2.98 23.73
N GLU A 46 4.72 -3.67 24.87
CA GLU A 46 5.71 -4.64 25.34
C GLU A 46 5.16 -6.08 25.38
N GLN A 47 5.98 -7.03 24.92
CA GLN A 47 5.76 -8.46 25.14
C GLN A 47 6.24 -8.83 26.54
N MET A 48 5.29 -9.09 27.44
CA MET A 48 5.60 -9.41 28.83
C MET A 48 5.76 -10.90 29.05
N ARG A 49 6.66 -11.27 29.96
CA ARG A 49 6.83 -12.64 30.45
C ARG A 49 5.97 -12.82 31.69
N LEU A 50 5.08 -13.81 31.67
CA LEU A 50 4.22 -14.12 32.81
C LEU A 50 4.43 -15.56 33.28
N ALA A 51 4.15 -15.80 34.56
CA ALA A 51 4.03 -17.13 35.11
C ALA A 51 2.72 -17.29 35.88
N TYR A 52 1.95 -18.30 35.50
CA TYR A 52 0.80 -18.76 36.27
C TYR A 52 1.27 -19.72 37.36
N VAL A 53 0.81 -19.48 38.60
CA VAL A 53 1.25 -20.18 39.80
C VAL A 53 0.05 -20.69 40.58
N LEU A 54 0.14 -21.95 41.01
CA LEU A 54 -0.82 -22.54 41.94
C LEU A 54 -0.15 -22.73 43.31
N ILE A 55 -0.72 -22.08 44.31
CA ILE A 55 -0.15 -21.94 45.65
C ILE A 55 -1.01 -22.75 46.63
N ASN A 56 -0.37 -23.61 47.44
CA ASN A 56 -1.04 -24.31 48.53
C ASN A 56 -1.21 -23.40 49.76
N PRO A 57 -2.11 -23.72 50.70
CA PRO A 57 -2.32 -22.97 51.97
C PRO A 57 -1.07 -22.74 52.82
N ARG A 58 0.03 -23.47 52.57
CA ARG A 58 1.33 -23.31 53.24
C ARG A 58 2.31 -22.38 52.51
N LEU A 59 1.83 -21.56 51.56
CA LEU A 59 2.65 -20.71 50.68
C LEU A 59 3.70 -21.50 49.87
N LEU A 60 3.36 -22.74 49.50
CA LEU A 60 4.23 -23.59 48.69
C LEU A 60 3.67 -23.71 47.28
N VAL A 61 4.53 -23.50 46.30
CA VAL A 61 4.20 -23.60 44.87
C VAL A 61 4.04 -25.06 44.46
N ARG A 62 2.90 -25.39 43.85
CA ARG A 62 2.58 -26.76 43.39
C ARG A 62 2.71 -26.92 41.88
N SER A 63 2.34 -25.91 41.11
CA SER A 63 2.45 -25.91 39.65
C SER A 63 2.78 -24.53 39.08
N LEU A 64 3.56 -24.52 38.00
CA LEU A 64 4.00 -23.33 37.27
C LEU A 64 3.80 -23.49 35.77
N VAL A 65 3.26 -22.45 35.12
CA VAL A 65 3.14 -22.37 33.66
C VAL A 65 3.72 -21.04 33.20
N PHE A 66 4.73 -21.08 32.33
CA PHE A 66 5.41 -19.90 31.79
C PHE A 66 4.89 -19.54 30.40
N PHE A 67 4.39 -18.31 30.23
CA PHE A 67 3.81 -17.84 28.97
C PHE A 67 4.11 -16.37 28.67
N TYR A 68 3.99 -16.00 27.39
CA TYR A 68 4.05 -14.63 26.91
C TYR A 68 2.64 -14.07 26.74
N LEU A 69 2.49 -12.78 27.05
CA LEU A 69 1.31 -11.99 26.74
C LEU A 69 1.76 -10.67 26.12
N ASP A 70 1.16 -10.33 24.99
CA ASP A 70 1.44 -9.11 24.26
C ASP A 70 0.41 -8.05 24.65
N PHE A 71 0.87 -6.83 24.88
CA PHE A 71 0.04 -5.67 25.17
C PHE A 71 0.03 -4.70 23.98
N ASP A 72 -1.13 -4.11 23.70
CA ASP A 72 -1.30 -3.12 22.63
C ASP A 72 -0.83 -1.71 23.03
N GLU A 73 -0.88 -0.76 22.09
CA GLU A 73 -0.53 0.66 22.28
C GLU A 73 -1.31 1.35 23.42
N LYS A 74 -2.46 0.78 23.83
CA LYS A 74 -3.33 1.30 24.90
C LYS A 74 -3.15 0.55 26.22
N GLY A 75 -2.23 -0.41 26.29
CA GLY A 75 -2.00 -1.26 27.46
C GLY A 75 -3.10 -2.29 27.71
N GLN A 76 -3.87 -2.66 26.67
CA GLN A 76 -4.80 -3.80 26.71
C GLN A 76 -4.06 -5.07 26.32
N ALA A 77 -4.38 -6.17 27.01
CA ALA A 77 -3.87 -7.48 26.63
C ALA A 77 -4.48 -7.93 25.28
N ASP A 78 -3.73 -8.71 24.51
CA ASP A 78 -4.21 -9.26 23.24
C ASP A 78 -5.53 -10.03 23.40
N THR A 79 -6.60 -9.50 22.81
CA THR A 79 -7.95 -10.09 22.79
C THR A 79 -8.01 -11.47 22.10
N GLY A 80 -7.01 -11.81 21.28
CA GLY A 80 -6.89 -13.11 20.63
C GLY A 80 -6.25 -14.19 21.52
N TRP A 81 -5.74 -13.83 22.70
CA TRP A 81 -5.05 -14.75 23.58
C TRP A 81 -6.03 -15.70 24.29
N ASN A 82 -5.90 -17.00 24.05
CA ASN A 82 -6.76 -18.03 24.65
C ASN A 82 -5.96 -19.28 25.01
N MET A 83 -5.20 -19.22 26.11
CA MET A 83 -4.43 -20.35 26.61
C MET A 83 -5.09 -20.96 27.87
N PRO A 84 -5.37 -22.28 27.90
CA PRO A 84 -6.00 -22.92 29.05
C PRO A 84 -5.00 -23.19 30.18
N LEU A 85 -4.68 -22.15 30.96
CA LEU A 85 -3.66 -22.18 32.01
C LEU A 85 -3.90 -23.26 33.08
N ARG A 86 -5.14 -23.41 33.57
CA ARG A 86 -5.50 -24.44 34.57
C ARG A 86 -5.23 -25.86 34.06
N HIS A 87 -5.65 -26.15 32.83
CA HIS A 87 -5.47 -27.48 32.22
C HIS A 87 -3.99 -27.80 31.97
N LEU A 88 -3.22 -26.79 31.56
CA LEU A 88 -1.77 -26.92 31.38
C LEU A 88 -1.06 -27.17 32.72
N ALA A 89 -1.48 -26.51 33.80
CA ALA A 89 -0.92 -26.71 35.13
C ALA A 89 -1.22 -28.12 35.70
N GLU A 90 -2.39 -28.68 35.43
CA GLU A 90 -2.75 -30.03 35.86
C GLU A 90 -1.98 -31.12 35.11
N ARG A 91 -1.82 -30.96 33.79
CA ARG A 91 -1.17 -31.94 32.89
C ARG A 91 0.33 -31.70 32.71
N ALA A 92 0.89 -30.66 33.32
CA ALA A 92 2.30 -30.32 33.28
C ALA A 92 3.20 -31.46 33.75
N GLY A 93 4.41 -31.52 33.17
CA GLY A 93 5.45 -32.49 33.49
C GLY A 93 6.05 -32.26 34.87
N ARG A 94 6.96 -33.14 35.30
CA ARG A 94 7.66 -32.99 36.57
C ARG A 94 8.79 -31.95 36.42
N GLY A 95 8.81 -30.98 37.32
CA GLY A 95 9.83 -29.95 37.46
C GLY A 95 10.64 -30.09 38.76
N PRO A 96 11.58 -29.15 39.02
CA PRO A 96 12.41 -29.16 40.21
C PRO A 96 11.61 -28.91 41.50
N ASP A 97 12.12 -29.37 42.64
CA ASP A 97 11.46 -29.19 43.93
C ASP A 97 11.68 -27.77 44.49
N LEU A 98 10.60 -27.09 44.87
CA LEU A 98 10.62 -25.76 45.48
C LEU A 98 10.28 -25.75 46.99
N GLY A 99 10.23 -26.93 47.63
CA GLY A 99 10.05 -27.11 49.07
C GLY A 99 8.85 -27.96 49.49
N ALA A 100 8.10 -28.53 48.54
CA ALA A 100 6.92 -29.37 48.79
C ALA A 100 6.93 -30.69 48.01
N GLY A 101 8.07 -31.04 47.40
CA GLY A 101 8.18 -32.08 46.39
C GLY A 101 8.28 -31.50 44.96
N PRO A 102 8.52 -32.36 43.95
CA PRO A 102 8.68 -31.92 42.57
C PRO A 102 7.43 -31.19 42.09
N ILE A 103 7.59 -29.92 41.68
CA ILE A 103 6.48 -29.12 41.16
C ILE A 103 6.04 -29.64 39.80
N ARG A 104 4.83 -29.29 39.37
CA ARG A 104 4.44 -29.45 37.97
C ARG A 104 4.90 -28.23 37.17
N LEU A 105 5.67 -28.44 36.11
CA LEU A 105 6.22 -27.36 35.28
C LEU A 105 5.73 -27.52 33.83
N ALA A 106 5.15 -26.44 33.29
CA ALA A 106 4.95 -26.25 31.87
C ALA A 106 5.77 -25.04 31.41
N CYS A 107 6.74 -25.30 30.54
CA CYS A 107 7.54 -24.30 29.84
C CYS A 107 7.60 -24.68 28.36
N ARG A 108 8.24 -23.85 27.53
CA ARG A 108 8.35 -24.10 26.08
C ARG A 108 8.93 -25.47 25.76
N SER A 109 9.97 -25.89 26.48
CA SER A 109 10.61 -27.20 26.36
C SER A 109 9.81 -28.36 26.96
N GLN A 110 8.89 -28.09 27.89
CA GLN A 110 8.09 -29.10 28.62
C GLN A 110 6.58 -28.81 28.53
N CYS A 111 6.07 -28.58 27.32
CA CYS A 111 4.65 -28.33 27.10
C CYS A 111 3.88 -29.63 26.75
N PRO A 112 2.78 -29.95 27.46
CA PRO A 112 1.94 -31.12 27.14
C PRO A 112 1.25 -31.06 25.76
N VAL A 113 1.06 -29.86 25.20
CA VAL A 113 0.36 -29.63 23.93
C VAL A 113 1.20 -28.76 23.01
N SER A 114 1.64 -29.30 21.87
CA SER A 114 2.66 -28.69 21.02
C SER A 114 2.28 -27.33 20.43
N TRP A 115 0.99 -27.06 20.14
CA TRP A 115 0.58 -25.77 19.57
C TRP A 115 0.73 -24.58 20.54
N HIS A 116 0.79 -24.82 21.86
CA HIS A 116 0.91 -23.74 22.85
C HIS A 116 2.37 -23.34 23.08
N GLN A 117 3.34 -24.10 22.54
CA GLN A 117 4.77 -23.86 22.73
C GLN A 117 5.25 -22.49 22.23
N MET A 118 4.61 -21.93 21.20
CA MET A 118 4.98 -20.63 20.62
C MET A 118 4.74 -19.46 21.57
N HIS A 119 3.74 -19.58 22.44
CA HIS A 119 3.39 -18.58 23.44
C HIS A 119 4.01 -18.87 24.81
N MET A 120 4.96 -19.80 24.90
CA MET A 120 5.64 -20.18 26.14
C MET A 120 7.10 -19.76 26.13
N TRP A 121 7.66 -19.58 27.32
CA TRP A 121 9.08 -19.33 27.52
C TRP A 121 9.71 -20.36 28.45
N ASP A 122 11.03 -20.49 28.36
CA ASP A 122 11.81 -21.36 29.23
C ASP A 122 12.48 -20.53 30.33
N PRO A 123 12.25 -20.84 31.63
CA PRO A 123 12.88 -20.13 32.74
C PRO A 123 14.39 -20.39 32.78
N ASN A 124 15.16 -19.40 33.21
CA ASN A 124 16.59 -19.57 33.43
C ASN A 124 16.85 -20.23 34.80
N LEU A 125 17.65 -21.30 34.78
CA LEU A 125 18.05 -22.07 35.96
C LEU A 125 19.50 -21.80 36.37
N ALA A 126 20.17 -20.82 35.75
CA ALA A 126 21.56 -20.50 36.04
C ALA A 126 21.76 -20.01 37.49
N PRO A 127 22.85 -20.41 38.16
CA PRO A 127 23.16 -19.94 39.51
C PRO A 127 23.45 -18.43 39.48
N GLY A 128 22.53 -17.63 40.05
CA GLY A 128 22.60 -16.16 40.12
C GLY A 128 21.36 -15.45 39.57
N ASN A 129 20.64 -16.06 38.63
CA ASN A 129 19.37 -15.56 38.11
C ASN A 129 18.39 -16.73 37.90
N ASN A 130 17.94 -17.31 39.02
CA ASN A 130 17.03 -18.44 39.01
C ASN A 130 15.58 -17.95 39.14
N ASP A 131 14.86 -17.95 38.02
CA ASP A 131 13.47 -17.46 37.95
C ASP A 131 12.55 -18.25 38.89
N LEU A 132 12.81 -19.55 39.09
CA LEU A 132 12.02 -20.38 40.00
C LEU A 132 12.28 -20.04 41.48
N ALA A 133 13.51 -19.64 41.81
CA ALA A 133 13.83 -19.17 43.15
C ALA A 133 13.16 -17.81 43.42
N LEU A 134 13.14 -16.91 42.43
CA LEU A 134 12.43 -15.63 42.51
C LEU A 134 10.93 -15.83 42.75
N VAL A 135 10.29 -16.77 42.05
CA VAL A 135 8.87 -17.10 42.27
C VAL A 135 8.65 -17.61 43.69
N ARG A 136 9.45 -18.57 44.14
CA ARG A 136 9.36 -19.13 45.50
C ARG A 136 9.49 -18.05 46.57
N ASP A 137 10.50 -17.19 46.45
CA ASP A 137 10.78 -16.15 47.44
C ASP A 137 9.71 -15.04 47.42
N THR A 138 9.06 -14.84 46.28
CA THR A 138 7.94 -13.91 46.12
C THR A 138 6.65 -14.44 46.73
N VAL A 139 6.31 -15.71 46.47
CA VAL A 139 5.17 -16.38 47.11
C VAL A 139 5.34 -16.45 48.63
N LYS A 140 6.57 -16.66 49.13
CA LYS A 140 6.88 -16.62 50.57
C LYS A 140 6.72 -15.24 51.20
N ARG A 141 6.99 -14.16 50.44
CA ARG A 141 6.77 -12.78 50.90
C ARG A 141 5.27 -12.45 51.03
N ASN A 142 4.41 -13.25 50.41
CA ASN A 142 2.95 -13.18 50.53
C ASN A 142 2.38 -11.78 50.21
N GLY A 143 2.82 -11.17 49.11
CA GLY A 143 2.31 -9.86 48.66
C GLY A 143 0.80 -9.86 48.36
N LEU A 144 0.25 -11.04 48.02
CA LEU A 144 -1.17 -11.27 47.73
C LEU A 144 -2.05 -11.49 48.97
N GLY A 145 -1.48 -11.46 50.19
CA GLY A 145 -2.23 -11.55 51.44
C GLY A 145 -2.97 -12.88 51.64
N LEU A 146 -2.39 -13.99 51.17
CA LEU A 146 -2.96 -15.33 51.29
C LEU A 146 -3.03 -15.78 52.75
N MET A 147 -4.15 -16.39 53.14
CA MET A 147 -4.36 -16.94 54.49
C MET A 147 -3.55 -18.23 54.65
N VAL A 148 -2.65 -18.28 55.65
CA VAL A 148 -1.79 -19.43 55.92
C VAL A 148 -2.41 -20.29 57.03
N GLU A 149 -2.62 -21.58 56.76
CA GLU A 149 -2.99 -22.58 57.78
C GLU A 149 -1.71 -23.19 58.40
N ASP A 150 -1.38 -22.82 59.64
CA ASP A 150 -0.29 -23.40 60.42
C ASP A 150 -0.77 -24.67 61.16
N ASP A 151 -0.62 -25.84 60.54
CA ASP A 151 -0.77 -27.14 61.19
C ASP A 151 0.61 -27.82 61.39
N LEU A 152 1.04 -27.90 62.66
CA LEU A 152 2.23 -28.63 63.13
C LEU A 152 2.02 -30.17 63.04
N PRO A 153 3.02 -30.98 62.64
CA PRO A 153 2.87 -32.44 62.51
C PRO A 153 2.89 -33.19 63.86
N GLN A 154 2.00 -34.17 64.01
CA GLN A 154 1.75 -34.98 65.21
C GLN A 154 2.68 -36.23 65.28
N ALA A 155 3.37 -36.45 66.40
CA ALA A 155 4.27 -37.60 66.65
C ALA A 155 3.52 -38.79 67.30
N VAL A 156 4.01 -40.02 67.09
CA VAL A 156 3.39 -41.30 67.53
C VAL A 156 4.23 -41.95 68.66
N GLU A 157 3.59 -42.46 69.72
CA GLU A 157 4.24 -42.92 70.98
C GLU A 157 4.57 -44.44 71.07
N PRO A 158 5.57 -44.88 71.88
CA PRO A 158 6.11 -46.24 71.91
C PRO A 158 5.82 -47.01 73.22
N GLU A 159 4.79 -47.86 73.26
CA GLU A 159 4.41 -48.64 74.48
C GLU A 159 4.27 -50.17 74.28
N ARG A 160 4.78 -50.79 73.21
CA ARG A 160 4.51 -52.22 72.93
C ARG A 160 5.73 -53.15 72.87
N LEU A 161 6.45 -53.33 73.98
CA LEU A 161 7.35 -54.49 74.13
C LEU A 161 7.39 -54.99 75.59
N GLN A 162 7.09 -56.28 75.82
CA GLN A 162 7.34 -57.02 77.07
C GLN A 162 7.89 -58.43 76.78
N MET A 163 8.86 -58.89 77.59
CA MET A 163 9.43 -60.25 77.64
C MET A 163 9.42 -60.76 79.09
N ALA A 164 9.30 -62.08 79.29
CA ALA A 164 9.53 -62.76 80.58
C ALA A 164 10.30 -64.09 80.37
N PRO A 165 11.23 -64.50 81.29
CA PRO A 165 11.92 -65.81 81.23
C PRO A 165 11.60 -66.78 82.38
N GLU A 166 12.05 -68.03 82.18
CA GLU A 166 11.70 -69.30 82.84
C GLU A 166 12.58 -69.69 84.05
N ASP A 167 12.00 -70.37 85.04
CA ASP A 167 12.69 -70.97 86.19
C ASP A 167 12.94 -72.49 86.01
N LYS A 168 14.19 -72.91 86.24
CA LYS A 168 14.68 -74.29 86.22
C LYS A 168 14.70 -74.88 87.64
N TRP A 169 14.06 -76.03 87.84
CA TRP A 169 14.23 -76.85 89.04
C TRP A 169 15.33 -77.91 88.85
N TYR A 170 16.14 -78.11 89.90
CA TYR A 170 16.88 -79.36 90.12
C TYR A 170 16.69 -79.81 91.57
N ALA A 171 16.49 -81.11 91.77
CA ALA A 171 16.29 -81.77 93.07
C ALA A 171 17.58 -82.47 93.55
N PRO A 172 17.82 -82.62 94.88
CA PRO A 172 19.00 -83.29 95.43
C PRO A 172 18.81 -84.81 95.66
N PRO A 173 19.92 -85.54 95.89
CA PRO A 173 19.98 -87.00 95.85
C PRO A 173 19.78 -87.64 97.23
N ASP A 174 19.34 -88.90 97.26
CA ASP A 174 20.06 -90.02 97.92
C ASP A 174 19.18 -91.25 98.11
N ALA A 175 19.88 -92.39 98.28
CA ALA A 175 19.39 -93.70 98.73
C ALA A 175 18.82 -94.64 97.66
N SER A 176 19.68 -95.02 96.72
CA SER A 176 19.96 -96.43 96.38
C SER A 176 20.98 -96.45 95.24
N ALA A 177 22.23 -96.02 95.51
CA ALA A 177 23.24 -95.81 94.46
C ALA A 177 23.29 -96.98 93.46
N GLU A 178 23.27 -98.24 93.89
CA GLU A 178 23.38 -99.36 92.95
C GLU A 178 22.08 -99.70 92.19
N VAL A 179 20.90 -99.46 92.78
CA VAL A 179 19.59 -99.77 92.13
C VAL A 179 19.09 -98.58 91.31
N ALA A 180 19.25 -97.36 91.82
CA ALA A 180 19.01 -96.11 91.10
C ALA A 180 20.00 -95.91 89.95
N GLU A 181 21.26 -96.34 90.06
CA GLU A 181 22.23 -96.29 88.97
C GLU A 181 21.97 -97.38 87.92
N GLN A 182 21.52 -98.58 88.31
CA GLN A 182 21.03 -99.58 87.34
C GLN A 182 19.74 -99.14 86.64
N LEU A 183 18.82 -98.48 87.35
CA LEU A 183 17.55 -98.00 86.78
C LEU A 183 17.75 -96.70 85.98
N ALA A 184 18.67 -95.82 86.40
CA ALA A 184 19.13 -94.68 85.63
C ALA A 184 19.93 -95.11 84.39
N GLN A 185 20.77 -96.16 84.47
CA GLN A 185 21.44 -96.72 83.30
C GLN A 185 20.44 -97.33 82.30
N LYS A 186 19.39 -98.02 82.78
CA LYS A 186 18.31 -98.51 81.91
C LYS A 186 17.50 -97.37 81.29
N LEU A 187 17.11 -96.37 82.07
CA LEU A 187 16.42 -95.17 81.57
C LEU A 187 17.30 -94.39 80.60
N GLU A 188 18.59 -94.25 80.88
CA GLU A 188 19.55 -93.58 80.00
C GLU A 188 19.75 -94.36 78.70
N GLN A 189 19.79 -95.69 78.74
CA GLN A 189 19.78 -96.53 77.54
C GLN A 189 18.50 -96.33 76.73
N GLU A 190 17.33 -96.29 77.37
CA GLU A 190 16.06 -95.99 76.69
C GLU A 190 16.01 -94.57 76.12
N HIS A 191 16.51 -93.58 76.86
CA HIS A 191 16.61 -92.19 76.41
C HIS A 191 17.57 -92.05 75.24
N ARG A 192 18.72 -92.75 75.26
CA ARG A 192 19.69 -92.82 74.15
C ARG A 192 19.08 -93.49 72.92
N LEU A 193 18.28 -94.55 73.09
CA LEU A 193 17.56 -95.19 71.98
C LEU A 193 16.50 -94.26 71.40
N LYS A 194 15.70 -93.56 72.23
CA LYS A 194 14.70 -92.58 71.79
C LYS A 194 15.34 -91.37 71.10
N THR A 195 16.45 -90.85 71.63
CA THR A 195 17.19 -89.76 70.96
C THR A 195 17.84 -90.23 69.66
N ALA A 196 18.40 -91.43 69.61
CA ALA A 196 18.92 -92.01 68.36
C ALA A 196 17.81 -92.17 67.30
N GLN A 197 16.61 -92.60 67.70
CA GLN A 197 15.44 -92.66 66.82
C GLN A 197 15.00 -91.28 66.32
N LEU A 198 14.93 -90.28 67.20
CA LEU A 198 14.61 -88.89 66.84
C LEU A 198 15.66 -88.29 65.90
N ILE A 199 16.95 -88.51 66.17
CA ILE A 199 18.05 -88.06 65.30
C ILE A 199 17.94 -88.73 63.93
N LYS A 200 17.59 -90.03 63.89
CA LYS A 200 17.36 -90.75 62.62
C LYS A 200 16.18 -90.17 61.85
N GLN A 201 15.06 -89.85 62.53
CA GLN A 201 13.90 -89.18 61.92
C GLN A 201 14.25 -87.77 61.42
N GLN A 202 14.98 -86.99 62.20
CA GLN A 202 15.41 -85.64 61.82
C GLN A 202 16.38 -85.69 60.63
N ARG A 203 17.33 -86.62 60.59
CA ARG A 203 18.22 -86.81 59.43
C ARG A 203 17.45 -87.16 58.17
N LEU A 204 16.46 -88.06 58.27
CA LEU A 204 15.58 -88.39 57.14
C LEU A 204 14.76 -87.17 56.69
N ARG A 205 14.25 -86.36 57.63
CA ARG A 205 13.52 -85.13 57.31
C ARG A 205 14.40 -84.06 56.67
N ILE A 206 15.63 -83.87 57.16
CA ILE A 206 16.60 -82.96 56.56
C ILE A 206 16.98 -83.43 55.15
N ALA A 207 17.21 -84.74 54.95
CA ALA A 207 17.48 -85.29 53.63
C ALA A 207 16.30 -85.10 52.67
N SER A 208 15.07 -85.33 53.12
CA SER A 208 13.86 -85.11 52.33
C SER A 208 13.64 -83.63 51.99
N LEU A 209 13.86 -82.71 52.94
CA LEU A 209 13.81 -81.27 52.70
C LEU A 209 14.94 -80.81 51.76
N GLY A 210 16.14 -81.40 51.88
CA GLY A 210 17.26 -81.17 50.97
C GLY A 210 16.90 -81.54 49.54
N GLN A 211 16.34 -82.73 49.34
CA GLN A 211 15.86 -83.19 48.04
C GLN A 211 14.75 -82.27 47.48
N GLN A 212 13.77 -81.86 48.30
CA GLN A 212 12.71 -80.94 47.87
C GLN A 212 13.27 -79.57 47.46
N ASN A 213 14.27 -79.05 48.19
CA ASN A 213 14.92 -77.79 47.85
C ASN A 213 15.76 -77.91 46.56
N GLU A 214 16.48 -79.00 46.37
CA GLU A 214 17.23 -79.26 45.14
C GLU A 214 16.30 -79.37 43.93
N GLU A 215 15.17 -80.07 44.07
CA GLU A 215 14.14 -80.15 43.03
C GLU A 215 13.50 -78.78 42.75
N ALA A 216 13.23 -77.98 43.78
CA ALA A 216 12.71 -76.62 43.61
C ALA A 216 13.73 -75.70 42.91
N LEU A 217 15.02 -75.77 43.28
CA LEU A 217 16.09 -75.02 42.62
C LEU A 217 16.27 -75.44 41.17
N ALA A 218 16.17 -76.74 40.85
CA ALA A 218 16.21 -77.23 39.48
C ALA A 218 15.03 -76.68 38.65
N LYS A 219 13.81 -76.67 39.22
CA LYS A 219 12.64 -76.07 38.57
C LYS A 219 12.81 -74.57 38.32
N TYR A 220 13.31 -73.82 39.31
CA TYR A 220 13.57 -72.38 39.13
C TYR A 220 14.66 -72.10 38.09
N ARG A 221 15.72 -72.91 38.04
CA ARG A 221 16.76 -72.80 37.02
C ARG A 221 16.21 -73.03 35.62
N LEU A 222 15.42 -74.08 35.42
CA LEU A 222 14.77 -74.36 34.14
C LEU A 222 13.83 -73.24 33.72
N ALA A 223 12.99 -72.72 34.63
CA ALA A 223 12.11 -71.61 34.34
C ALA A 223 12.88 -70.32 33.99
N ALA A 224 13.99 -70.04 34.68
CA ALA A 224 14.85 -68.91 34.36
C ALA A 224 15.55 -69.08 33.00
N GLU A 225 16.02 -70.28 32.67
CA GLU A 225 16.61 -70.59 31.36
C GLU A 225 15.59 -70.43 30.22
N GLU A 226 14.34 -70.89 30.42
CA GLU A 226 13.25 -70.67 29.45
C GLU A 226 12.94 -69.18 29.27
N GLN A 227 12.89 -68.40 30.35
CA GLN A 227 12.69 -66.95 30.29
C GLN A 227 13.84 -66.26 29.56
N ILE A 228 15.09 -66.61 29.87
CA ILE A 228 16.28 -66.06 29.19
C ILE A 228 16.24 -66.41 27.71
N ARG A 229 15.91 -67.65 27.35
CA ARG A 229 15.79 -68.08 25.96
C ARG A 229 14.66 -67.33 25.23
N GLY A 230 13.53 -67.12 25.89
CA GLY A 230 12.43 -66.31 25.36
C GLY A 230 12.83 -64.86 25.11
N LEU A 231 13.48 -64.22 26.10
CA LEU A 231 13.99 -62.86 25.98
C LEU A 231 15.08 -62.73 24.91
N GLN A 232 16.00 -63.69 24.81
CA GLN A 232 17.01 -63.73 23.75
C GLN A 232 16.36 -63.86 22.36
N GLY A 233 15.31 -64.68 22.23
CA GLY A 233 14.52 -64.78 21.01
C GLY A 233 13.84 -63.46 20.64
N GLN A 234 13.24 -62.78 21.62
CA GLN A 234 12.63 -61.46 21.41
C GLN A 234 13.67 -60.40 21.00
N ILE A 235 14.84 -60.38 21.64
CA ILE A 235 15.93 -59.46 21.28
C ILE A 235 16.39 -59.72 19.85
N GLN A 236 16.57 -60.98 19.44
CA GLN A 236 16.95 -61.32 18.07
C GLN A 236 15.88 -60.90 17.06
N ALA A 237 14.60 -61.14 17.35
CA ALA A 237 13.50 -60.72 16.50
C ALA A 237 13.41 -59.19 16.37
N LEU A 238 13.57 -58.46 17.48
CA LEU A 238 13.61 -57.00 17.48
C LEU A 238 14.81 -56.47 16.70
N GLN A 239 15.99 -57.07 16.86
CA GLN A 239 17.19 -56.70 16.09
C GLN A 239 17.00 -56.93 14.59
N GLN A 240 16.36 -58.03 14.18
CA GLN A 240 16.02 -58.29 12.78
C GLN A 240 15.03 -57.24 12.25
N ASN A 241 13.99 -56.91 13.00
CA ASN A 241 13.02 -55.89 12.62
C ASN A 241 13.68 -54.51 12.47
N VAL A 242 14.56 -54.12 13.39
CA VAL A 242 15.29 -52.85 13.31
C VAL A 242 16.15 -52.81 12.04
N ARG A 243 16.90 -53.88 11.74
CA ARG A 243 17.70 -53.97 10.50
C ARG A 243 16.84 -53.84 9.25
N GLN A 244 15.71 -54.55 9.20
CA GLN A 244 14.77 -54.45 8.08
C GLN A 244 14.22 -53.02 7.92
N GLN A 245 13.87 -52.35 9.02
CA GLN A 245 13.41 -50.96 8.97
C GLN A 245 14.50 -49.97 8.56
N GLU A 246 15.75 -50.21 8.97
CA GLU A 246 16.90 -49.41 8.54
C GLU A 246 17.17 -49.56 7.04
N GLU A 247 17.11 -50.79 6.51
CA GLU A 247 17.22 -51.08 5.08
C GLU A 247 16.10 -50.42 4.28
N LEU A 248 14.85 -50.57 4.71
CA LEU A 248 13.69 -49.91 4.07
C LEU A 248 13.82 -48.38 4.10
N ASN A 249 14.24 -47.80 5.22
CA ASN A 249 14.46 -46.36 5.30
C ASN A 249 15.61 -45.90 4.39
N ALA A 250 16.69 -46.68 4.28
CA ALA A 250 17.78 -46.38 3.37
C ALA A 250 17.31 -46.41 1.91
N ASP A 251 16.49 -47.40 1.53
CA ASP A 251 15.94 -47.51 0.18
C ASP A 251 14.95 -46.40 -0.14
N LEU A 252 14.04 -46.07 0.78
CA LEU A 252 13.13 -44.93 0.61
C LEU A 252 13.88 -43.61 0.48
N LYS A 253 14.95 -43.40 1.27
CA LYS A 253 15.80 -42.21 1.13
C LYS A 253 16.50 -42.16 -0.23
N ARG A 254 17.00 -43.29 -0.74
CA ARG A 254 17.58 -43.37 -2.10
C ARG A 254 16.55 -43.04 -3.16
N GLN A 255 15.34 -43.61 -3.07
CA GLN A 255 14.25 -43.32 -4.00
C GLN A 255 13.85 -41.84 -3.99
N LEU A 256 13.72 -41.24 -2.80
CA LEU A 256 13.45 -39.80 -2.66
C LEU A 256 14.55 -38.96 -3.28
N LEU A 257 15.83 -39.29 -3.06
CA LEU A 257 16.95 -38.59 -3.68
C LEU A 257 16.86 -38.67 -5.21
N THR A 258 16.67 -39.86 -5.77
CA THR A 258 16.51 -40.03 -7.22
C THR A 258 15.32 -39.25 -7.78
N GLN A 259 14.18 -39.23 -7.07
CA GLN A 259 13.03 -38.41 -7.46
C GLN A 259 13.34 -36.92 -7.40
N THR A 260 13.98 -36.43 -6.33
CA THR A 260 14.35 -35.03 -6.20
C THR A 260 15.35 -34.58 -7.26
N GLU A 261 16.35 -35.41 -7.58
CA GLU A 261 17.28 -35.15 -8.69
C GLU A 261 16.56 -35.14 -10.03
N GLY A 262 15.60 -36.03 -10.25
CA GLY A 262 14.75 -36.04 -11.44
C GLY A 262 13.92 -34.76 -11.57
N PHE A 263 13.28 -34.32 -10.48
CA PHE A 263 12.53 -33.05 -10.46
C PHE A 263 13.43 -31.83 -10.65
N GLN A 264 14.65 -31.83 -10.08
CA GLN A 264 15.62 -30.76 -10.29
C GLN A 264 16.05 -30.66 -11.75
N LYS A 265 16.41 -31.80 -12.36
CA LYS A 265 16.76 -31.85 -13.80
C LYS A 265 15.61 -31.38 -14.68
N SER A 266 14.40 -31.87 -14.44
CA SER A 266 13.22 -31.44 -15.21
C SER A 266 12.92 -29.94 -15.04
N ARG A 267 13.08 -29.40 -13.83
CA ARG A 267 12.91 -27.96 -13.56
C ARG A 267 14.01 -27.14 -14.24
N GLU A 268 15.25 -27.61 -14.24
CA GLU A 268 16.36 -26.97 -14.93
C GLU A 268 16.13 -26.96 -16.45
N GLU A 269 15.76 -28.10 -17.04
CA GLU A 269 15.40 -28.21 -18.46
C GLU A 269 14.25 -27.28 -18.84
N MET A 270 13.17 -27.27 -18.06
CA MET A 270 12.04 -26.36 -18.27
C MET A 270 12.47 -24.90 -18.18
N SER A 271 13.34 -24.55 -17.22
CA SER A 271 13.86 -23.19 -17.08
C SER A 271 14.76 -22.78 -18.25
N GLN A 272 15.54 -23.72 -18.80
CA GLN A 272 16.36 -23.50 -19.97
C GLN A 272 15.50 -23.31 -21.22
N GLN A 273 14.44 -24.12 -21.38
CA GLN A 273 13.46 -23.97 -22.46
C GLN A 273 12.74 -22.61 -22.39
N LEU A 274 12.29 -22.18 -21.21
CA LEU A 274 11.68 -20.87 -21.02
C LEU A 274 12.66 -19.73 -21.35
N ARG A 275 13.91 -19.81 -20.88
CA ARG A 275 14.94 -18.81 -21.23
C ARG A 275 15.26 -18.79 -22.71
N ALA A 276 15.26 -19.95 -23.38
CA ALA A 276 15.45 -20.02 -24.82
C ALA A 276 14.28 -19.34 -25.55
N LEU A 277 13.03 -19.65 -25.17
CA LEU A 277 11.83 -19.02 -25.73
C LEU A 277 11.81 -17.50 -25.48
N GLU A 278 12.17 -17.04 -24.28
CA GLU A 278 12.30 -15.61 -23.97
C GLU A 278 13.37 -14.93 -24.84
N ARG A 279 14.52 -15.58 -25.04
CA ARG A 279 15.58 -15.05 -25.91
C ARG A 279 15.12 -15.01 -27.36
N HIS A 280 14.50 -16.07 -27.86
CA HIS A 280 13.94 -16.11 -29.22
C HIS A 280 12.88 -15.03 -29.41
N GLY A 281 11.93 -14.90 -28.47
CA GLY A 281 10.91 -13.84 -28.51
C GLY A 281 11.50 -12.43 -28.47
N ARG A 282 12.52 -12.18 -27.64
CA ARG A 282 13.24 -10.89 -27.64
C ARG A 282 13.93 -10.63 -28.98
N THR A 283 14.63 -11.61 -29.54
CA THR A 283 15.30 -11.43 -30.84
C THR A 283 14.30 -11.19 -31.98
N GLU A 284 13.15 -11.86 -31.98
CA GLU A 284 12.11 -11.62 -32.98
C GLU A 284 11.52 -10.21 -32.86
N VAL A 285 11.23 -9.75 -31.64
CA VAL A 285 10.76 -8.38 -31.38
C VAL A 285 11.80 -7.35 -31.78
N ASP A 286 13.08 -7.56 -31.46
CA ASP A 286 14.16 -6.64 -31.83
C ASP A 286 14.35 -6.58 -33.35
N ILE A 287 14.28 -7.71 -34.05
CA ILE A 287 14.32 -7.75 -35.52
C ILE A 287 13.14 -6.97 -36.10
N LEU A 288 11.90 -7.26 -35.68
CA LEU A 288 10.71 -6.55 -36.17
C LEU A 288 10.76 -5.05 -35.87
N ARG A 289 11.27 -4.66 -34.70
CA ARG A 289 11.46 -3.27 -34.33
C ARG A 289 12.48 -2.58 -35.24
N SER A 290 13.63 -3.21 -35.47
CA SER A 290 14.67 -2.65 -36.36
C SER A 290 14.16 -2.51 -37.80
N GLN A 291 13.40 -3.50 -38.29
CA GLN A 291 12.74 -3.45 -39.59
C GLN A 291 11.76 -2.28 -39.67
N PHE A 292 10.85 -2.16 -38.70
CA PHE A 292 9.88 -1.07 -38.64
C PHE A 292 10.55 0.31 -38.55
N GLU A 293 11.59 0.45 -37.72
CA GLU A 293 12.37 1.68 -37.61
C GLU A 293 13.04 2.03 -38.95
N SER A 294 13.64 1.05 -39.64
CA SER A 294 14.24 1.28 -40.96
C SER A 294 13.22 1.67 -42.04
N GLU A 295 12.04 1.02 -42.06
CA GLU A 295 10.97 1.36 -42.98
C GLU A 295 10.42 2.76 -42.71
N MET A 296 10.28 3.12 -41.44
CA MET A 296 9.83 4.44 -41.03
C MET A 296 10.85 5.52 -41.40
N GLN A 297 12.14 5.26 -41.18
CA GLN A 297 13.22 6.14 -41.62
C GLN A 297 13.23 6.32 -43.15
N ALA A 298 13.02 5.26 -43.91
CA ALA A 298 12.93 5.34 -45.37
C ALA A 298 11.73 6.17 -45.82
N LYS A 299 10.56 6.02 -45.19
CA LYS A 299 9.37 6.84 -45.46
C LYS A 299 9.60 8.32 -45.12
N ILE A 300 10.21 8.61 -43.97
CA ILE A 300 10.58 9.97 -43.57
C ILE A 300 11.56 10.57 -44.58
N ALA A 301 12.60 9.83 -44.97
CA ALA A 301 13.59 10.29 -45.93
C ALA A 301 12.97 10.60 -47.30
N ALA A 302 12.08 9.73 -47.80
CA ALA A 302 11.33 9.96 -49.03
C ALA A 302 10.47 11.23 -48.95
N ALA A 303 9.66 11.39 -47.89
CA ALA A 303 8.84 12.59 -47.70
C ALA A 303 9.69 13.87 -47.59
N VAL A 304 10.85 13.80 -46.92
CA VAL A 304 11.78 14.93 -46.83
C VAL A 304 12.37 15.28 -48.20
N MET A 305 12.67 14.29 -49.06
CA MET A 305 13.11 14.55 -50.44
C MET A 305 12.00 15.23 -51.25
N ASP A 306 10.76 14.72 -51.19
CA ASP A 306 9.61 15.31 -51.89
C ASP A 306 9.40 16.78 -51.47
N TYR A 307 9.46 17.09 -50.17
CA TYR A 307 9.35 18.47 -49.70
C TYR A 307 10.53 19.34 -50.13
N LYS A 308 11.75 18.81 -50.15
CA LYS A 308 12.91 19.55 -50.67
C LYS A 308 12.78 19.86 -52.16
N GLU A 309 12.25 18.93 -52.95
CA GLU A 309 11.97 19.17 -54.36
C GLU A 309 10.88 20.26 -54.53
N GLN A 310 9.80 20.20 -53.74
CA GLN A 310 8.78 21.25 -53.74
C GLN A 310 9.35 22.62 -53.37
N ILE A 311 10.22 22.70 -52.35
CA ILE A 311 10.89 23.94 -51.96
C ILE A 311 11.78 24.44 -53.11
N ALA A 312 12.59 23.57 -53.71
CA ALA A 312 13.45 23.96 -54.83
C ALA A 312 12.64 24.52 -56.03
N ILE A 313 11.48 23.92 -56.35
CA ILE A 313 10.58 24.45 -57.38
C ILE A 313 10.05 25.83 -57.00
N ARG A 314 9.64 26.02 -55.74
CA ARG A 314 9.14 27.31 -55.24
C ARG A 314 10.23 28.39 -55.23
N ASP A 315 11.46 28.03 -54.89
CA ASP A 315 12.60 28.97 -54.92
C ASP A 315 12.87 29.46 -56.35
N VAL A 316 12.79 28.58 -57.34
CA VAL A 316 12.90 28.95 -58.76
C VAL A 316 11.73 29.85 -59.19
N GLU A 317 10.50 29.52 -58.80
CA GLU A 317 9.33 30.35 -59.10
C GLU A 317 9.43 31.76 -58.47
N LEU A 318 9.91 31.84 -57.22
CA LEU A 318 10.16 33.11 -56.53
C LEU A 318 11.27 33.91 -57.21
N ALA A 319 12.37 33.26 -57.63
CA ALA A 319 13.44 33.91 -58.37
C ALA A 319 12.91 34.51 -59.69
N TYR A 320 12.13 33.74 -60.45
CA TYR A 320 11.52 34.22 -61.70
C TYR A 320 10.55 35.40 -61.46
N ARG A 321 9.72 35.34 -60.41
CA ARG A 321 8.84 36.45 -60.04
C ARG A 321 9.63 37.71 -59.67
N ASN A 322 10.69 37.57 -58.88
CA ASN A 322 11.53 38.70 -58.50
C ASN A 322 12.20 39.36 -59.72
N GLU A 323 12.64 38.56 -60.70
CA GLU A 323 13.19 39.08 -61.96
C GLU A 323 12.12 39.84 -62.77
N LEU A 324 10.90 39.30 -62.87
CA LEU A 324 9.80 39.96 -63.55
C LEU A 324 9.39 41.26 -62.85
N ASP A 325 9.28 41.25 -61.52
CA ASP A 325 8.96 42.43 -60.72
C ASP A 325 10.03 43.51 -60.90
N ALA A 326 11.32 43.13 -60.94
CA ALA A 326 12.41 44.05 -61.23
C ALA A 326 12.30 44.66 -62.64
N GLN A 327 11.96 43.86 -63.66
CA GLN A 327 11.74 44.35 -65.03
C GLN A 327 10.55 45.31 -65.11
N LEU A 328 9.41 44.95 -64.50
CA LEU A 328 8.23 45.81 -64.47
C LEU A 328 8.50 47.11 -63.71
N GLN A 329 9.26 47.06 -62.62
CA GLN A 329 9.64 48.25 -61.86
C GLN A 329 10.52 49.18 -62.70
N GLN A 330 11.49 48.64 -63.44
CA GLN A 330 12.31 49.42 -64.37
C GLN A 330 11.46 50.08 -65.47
N GLU A 331 10.49 49.37 -66.02
CA GLU A 331 9.59 49.93 -67.05
C GLU A 331 8.66 51.01 -66.48
N ILE A 332 8.12 50.81 -65.27
CA ILE A 332 7.35 51.83 -64.56
C ILE A 332 8.19 53.10 -64.37
N ASP A 333 9.44 52.97 -63.95
CA ASP A 333 10.32 54.11 -63.72
C ASP A 333 10.68 54.82 -65.03
N ARG A 334 10.91 54.07 -66.12
CA ARG A 334 11.09 54.61 -67.46
C ARG A 334 9.86 55.38 -67.94
N LEU A 335 8.67 54.78 -67.84
CA LEU A 335 7.42 55.40 -68.27
C LEU A 335 7.09 56.66 -67.45
N LYS A 336 7.41 56.65 -66.15
CA LYS A 336 7.29 57.85 -65.30
C LYS A 336 8.19 58.98 -65.81
N GLN A 337 9.44 58.68 -66.17
CA GLN A 337 10.37 59.66 -66.74
C GLN A 337 9.88 60.18 -68.10
N GLU A 338 9.42 59.31 -68.99
CA GLU A 338 8.87 59.71 -70.29
C GLU A 338 7.64 60.61 -70.13
N ARG A 339 6.72 60.26 -69.22
CA ARG A 339 5.56 61.09 -68.90
C ARG A 339 5.99 62.46 -68.37
N GLU A 340 6.97 62.52 -67.46
CA GLU A 340 7.48 63.78 -66.93
C GLU A 340 8.11 64.65 -68.02
N GLN A 341 8.86 64.06 -68.95
CA GLN A 341 9.39 64.75 -70.11
C GLN A 341 8.29 65.30 -71.02
N LEU A 342 7.25 64.52 -71.32
CA LEU A 342 6.12 64.95 -72.15
C LEU A 342 5.29 66.07 -71.50
N VAL A 343 5.02 65.96 -70.20
CA VAL A 343 4.36 67.03 -69.42
C VAL A 343 5.16 68.31 -69.51
N ASN A 344 6.49 68.23 -69.37
CA ASN A 344 7.36 69.38 -69.48
C ASN A 344 7.39 69.99 -70.90
N GLN A 345 7.11 69.25 -71.96
CA GLN A 345 7.24 69.72 -73.36
C GLN A 345 5.93 70.23 -74.02
N GLY A 346 4.75 69.83 -73.54
CA GLY A 346 3.56 69.80 -74.42
C GLY A 346 2.54 70.94 -74.33
N GLY A 347 2.09 71.34 -73.14
CA GLY A 347 0.87 72.18 -73.02
C GLY A 347 1.17 73.59 -72.53
N ASP A 348 1.70 73.68 -71.31
CA ASP A 348 1.84 74.96 -70.61
C ASP A 348 2.87 75.87 -71.27
N GLN A 349 3.96 75.32 -71.81
CA GLN A 349 4.99 76.12 -72.48
C GLN A 349 4.49 76.82 -73.74
N ILE A 350 3.54 76.23 -74.49
CA ILE A 350 2.99 76.83 -75.71
C ILE A 350 2.05 77.97 -75.32
N LEU A 351 1.18 77.73 -74.35
CA LEU A 351 0.23 78.73 -73.87
C LEU A 351 0.95 79.92 -73.20
N GLU A 352 2.02 79.68 -72.45
CA GLU A 352 2.89 80.74 -71.89
C GLU A 352 3.58 81.55 -72.99
N ARG A 353 4.09 80.92 -74.06
CA ARG A 353 4.71 81.63 -75.19
C ARG A 353 3.69 82.52 -75.91
N LEU A 354 2.47 82.03 -76.16
CA LEU A 354 1.41 82.81 -76.78
C LEU A 354 1.00 84.01 -75.92
N ALA A 355 0.88 83.82 -74.60
CA ALA A 355 0.60 84.92 -73.67
C ALA A 355 1.70 85.99 -73.67
N ARG A 356 2.99 85.61 -73.75
CA ARG A 356 4.11 86.57 -73.88
C ARG A 356 4.10 87.36 -75.19
N LEU A 357 3.56 86.79 -76.26
CA LEU A 357 3.36 87.47 -77.54
C LEU A 357 2.14 88.42 -77.54
N GLY A 358 1.46 88.56 -76.40
CA GLY A 358 0.30 89.44 -76.23
C GLY A 358 -1.03 88.83 -76.66
N VAL A 359 -1.07 87.51 -76.92
CA VAL A 359 -2.33 86.81 -77.22
C VAL A 359 -3.14 86.70 -75.94
N VAL A 360 -4.38 87.20 -75.99
CA VAL A 360 -5.33 87.16 -74.88
C VAL A 360 -6.53 86.27 -75.23
N PHE A 361 -6.98 85.46 -74.27
CA PHE A 361 -8.17 84.65 -74.43
C PHE A 361 -9.40 85.48 -74.07
N VAL A 362 -10.28 85.73 -75.03
CA VAL A 362 -11.51 86.50 -74.81
C VAL A 362 -12.71 85.63 -75.12
N VAL A 363 -13.63 85.52 -74.17
CA VAL A 363 -14.90 84.79 -74.32
C VAL A 363 -16.07 85.71 -73.99
N TYR A 364 -17.22 85.49 -74.62
CA TYR A 364 -18.44 86.23 -74.29
C TYR A 364 -19.36 85.37 -73.43
N HIS A 365 -19.80 85.91 -72.29
CA HIS A 365 -20.79 85.30 -71.43
C HIS A 365 -21.94 86.29 -71.18
N PRO A 366 -23.22 85.90 -71.34
CA PRO A 366 -24.35 86.75 -70.99
C PRO A 366 -24.23 87.29 -69.57
N GLY A 367 -24.46 88.58 -69.35
CA GLY A 367 -24.38 89.20 -68.01
C GLY A 367 -22.97 89.57 -67.55
N ALA A 368 -21.93 88.89 -68.05
CA ALA A 368 -20.53 89.24 -67.83
C ALA A 368 -19.89 90.02 -68.99
N GLY A 369 -20.46 89.94 -70.20
CA GLY A 369 -19.92 90.55 -71.41
C GLY A 369 -18.68 89.81 -71.94
N HIS A 370 -17.78 90.55 -72.58
CA HIS A 370 -16.48 90.02 -73.01
C HIS A 370 -15.54 89.89 -71.82
N LEU A 371 -15.22 88.66 -71.45
CA LEU A 371 -14.29 88.32 -70.39
C LEU A 371 -12.94 87.96 -70.99
N THR A 372 -11.91 88.70 -70.58
CA THR A 372 -10.52 88.29 -70.79
C THR A 372 -10.13 87.28 -69.71
N ILE A 373 -9.78 86.06 -70.11
CA ILE A 373 -9.35 84.98 -69.21
C ILE A 373 -7.81 85.02 -69.11
N PRO A 374 -7.23 85.33 -67.93
CA PRO A 374 -5.80 85.21 -67.71
C PRO A 374 -5.30 83.78 -67.90
N LEU A 375 -4.06 83.59 -68.33
CA LEU A 375 -3.52 82.25 -68.61
C LEU A 375 -3.65 81.28 -67.41
N GLN A 376 -3.35 81.77 -66.21
CA GLN A 376 -3.49 81.01 -64.94
C GLN A 376 -4.93 80.53 -64.65
N ASP A 377 -5.93 81.19 -65.23
CA ASP A 377 -7.35 80.90 -65.03
C ASP A 377 -7.92 79.99 -66.13
N VAL A 378 -7.16 79.68 -67.19
CA VAL A 378 -7.65 78.89 -68.34
C VAL A 378 -8.05 77.48 -67.92
N ALA A 379 -7.25 76.80 -67.09
CA ALA A 379 -7.58 75.47 -66.57
C ALA A 379 -8.89 75.50 -65.77
N ARG A 380 -9.03 76.49 -64.87
CA ARG A 380 -10.25 76.70 -64.07
C ARG A 380 -11.47 77.00 -64.94
N TYR A 381 -11.29 77.78 -66.02
CA TYR A 381 -12.35 78.05 -66.98
C TYR A 381 -12.74 76.79 -67.77
N GLN A 382 -11.77 75.98 -68.20
CA GLN A 382 -12.00 74.73 -68.92
C GLN A 382 -12.80 73.72 -68.07
N ASP A 383 -12.50 73.62 -66.78
CA ASP A 383 -13.21 72.73 -65.87
C ASP A 383 -14.67 73.12 -65.69
N ASN A 384 -14.98 74.42 -65.56
CA ASN A 384 -16.36 74.90 -65.45
C ASN A 384 -16.54 76.36 -65.93
N PRO A 385 -16.91 76.56 -67.21
CA PRO A 385 -17.11 77.90 -67.79
C PRO A 385 -18.24 78.71 -67.11
N LEU A 386 -19.32 78.04 -66.70
CA LEU A 386 -20.49 78.69 -66.11
C LEU A 386 -20.19 79.19 -64.69
N ALA A 387 -19.46 78.41 -63.89
CA ALA A 387 -19.01 78.87 -62.58
C ALA A 387 -18.03 80.04 -62.69
N TYR A 388 -17.14 80.01 -63.68
CA TYR A 388 -16.23 81.12 -63.94
C TYR A 388 -17.00 82.40 -64.29
N ALA A 389 -17.95 82.33 -65.23
CA ALA A 389 -18.80 83.46 -65.59
C ALA A 389 -19.65 83.96 -64.42
N ALA A 390 -20.25 83.05 -63.63
CA ALA A 390 -21.02 83.37 -62.44
C ALA A 390 -20.20 84.15 -61.42
N SER A 391 -18.94 83.74 -61.20
CA SER A 391 -18.02 84.42 -60.29
C SER A 391 -17.68 85.84 -60.75
N LYS A 392 -17.54 86.08 -62.06
CA LYS A 392 -17.34 87.41 -62.64
C LYS A 392 -18.61 88.27 -62.59
N CYS A 393 -19.78 87.63 -62.54
CA CYS A 393 -21.08 88.28 -62.31
C CYS A 393 -21.42 88.47 -60.82
N PHE A 394 -20.53 88.07 -59.90
CA PHE A 394 -20.74 88.09 -58.44
C PHE A 394 -21.99 87.33 -57.97
N VAL A 395 -22.33 86.22 -58.64
CA VAL A 395 -23.45 85.34 -58.27
C VAL A 395 -22.98 83.89 -58.13
N SER A 396 -23.77 83.07 -57.44
CA SER A 396 -23.49 81.63 -57.39
C SER A 396 -23.73 80.99 -58.76
N GLU A 397 -23.06 79.87 -59.04
CA GLU A 397 -23.27 79.09 -60.27
C GLU A 397 -24.74 78.69 -60.45
N ALA A 398 -25.41 78.30 -59.36
CA ALA A 398 -26.82 77.95 -59.36
C ALA A 398 -27.71 79.14 -59.76
N GLN A 399 -27.47 80.31 -59.18
CA GLN A 399 -28.20 81.53 -59.50
C GLN A 399 -27.95 81.96 -60.95
N TYR A 400 -26.70 81.90 -61.42
CA TYR A 400 -26.35 82.24 -62.80
C TYR A 400 -27.01 81.30 -63.80
N ARG A 401 -27.09 79.99 -63.52
CA ARG A 401 -27.81 79.02 -64.37
C ARG A 401 -29.31 79.31 -64.44
N GLN A 402 -29.94 79.59 -63.30
CA GLN A 402 -31.37 79.94 -63.25
C GLN A 402 -31.64 81.26 -63.98
N TRP A 403 -30.78 82.27 -63.75
CA TRP A 403 -30.86 83.53 -64.47
C TRP A 403 -30.64 83.35 -65.97
N LEU A 404 -29.66 82.56 -66.40
CA LEU A 404 -29.36 82.32 -67.81
C LEU A 404 -30.54 81.65 -68.52
N ALA A 405 -31.19 80.67 -67.87
CA ALA A 405 -32.41 80.06 -68.37
C ALA A 405 -33.53 81.10 -68.54
N HIS A 406 -33.75 81.95 -67.54
CA HIS A 406 -34.72 83.05 -67.61
C HIS A 406 -34.35 84.10 -68.68
N TYR A 407 -33.08 84.44 -68.82
CA TYR A 407 -32.58 85.42 -69.79
C TYR A 407 -32.79 84.95 -71.23
N GLN A 408 -32.59 83.65 -71.49
CA GLN A 408 -32.83 83.04 -72.80
C GLN A 408 -34.32 82.84 -73.08
N GLN A 409 -35.11 82.47 -72.06
CA GLN A 409 -36.53 82.20 -72.19
C GLN A 409 -37.30 82.74 -70.96
N PRO A 410 -37.75 84.00 -70.98
CA PRO A 410 -38.39 84.63 -69.83
C PRO A 410 -39.86 84.21 -69.74
N THR A 411 -40.10 83.00 -69.25
CA THR A 411 -41.43 82.47 -68.95
C THR A 411 -41.55 82.07 -67.48
N CYS A 412 -42.79 82.05 -66.97
CA CYS A 412 -43.05 81.70 -65.58
C CYS A 412 -42.77 80.22 -65.30
N GLU A 413 -41.91 79.96 -64.33
CA GLU A 413 -41.46 78.61 -63.96
C GLU A 413 -42.35 77.89 -62.94
N ALA A 414 -43.35 78.59 -62.38
CA ALA A 414 -44.23 78.02 -61.36
C ALA A 414 -45.06 76.84 -61.91
N ALA A 415 -45.14 75.76 -61.12
CA ALA A 415 -45.98 74.61 -61.43
C ALA A 415 -47.45 74.93 -61.13
N LEU A 416 -48.31 74.68 -62.11
CA LEU A 416 -49.76 74.69 -61.95
C LEU A 416 -50.21 73.46 -61.14
N PRO A 417 -51.42 73.48 -60.54
CA PRO A 417 -51.99 72.31 -59.87
C PRO A 417 -52.14 71.07 -60.78
N SER A 418 -52.15 71.27 -62.11
CA SER A 418 -52.15 70.22 -63.13
C SER A 418 -50.79 69.56 -63.37
N GLY A 419 -49.71 70.05 -62.72
CA GLY A 419 -48.35 69.58 -62.93
C GLY A 419 -47.60 70.25 -64.09
N GLU A 420 -48.29 71.01 -64.94
CA GLU A 420 -47.69 71.74 -66.05
C GLU A 420 -47.07 73.07 -65.59
N ARG A 421 -46.05 73.58 -66.32
CA ARG A 421 -45.46 74.90 -66.03
C ARG A 421 -46.39 75.99 -66.53
N CYS A 422 -46.57 77.05 -65.72
CA CYS A 422 -47.42 78.18 -66.09
C CYS A 422 -47.05 78.80 -67.45
N SER A 423 -45.75 78.87 -67.76
CA SER A 423 -45.21 79.29 -69.07
C SER A 423 -45.66 80.67 -69.56
N MET A 424 -46.30 81.48 -68.69
CA MET A 424 -46.74 82.83 -69.01
C MET A 424 -45.50 83.71 -69.25
N PRO A 425 -45.45 84.51 -70.33
CA PRO A 425 -44.32 85.40 -70.59
C PRO A 425 -44.17 86.41 -69.45
N ILE A 426 -42.93 86.60 -69.00
CA ILE A 426 -42.56 87.53 -67.94
C ILE A 426 -41.46 88.48 -68.44
N ASP A 427 -41.26 89.58 -67.74
CA ASP A 427 -40.21 90.54 -68.11
C ASP A 427 -38.82 89.90 -67.93
N ARG A 428 -37.98 90.06 -68.94
CA ARG A 428 -36.60 89.58 -68.90
C ARG A 428 -35.77 90.42 -67.94
N VAL A 429 -35.00 89.77 -67.07
CA VAL A 429 -33.98 90.42 -66.25
C VAL A 429 -32.64 90.42 -66.98
N ASP A 430 -32.14 91.59 -67.37
CA ASP A 430 -30.91 91.71 -68.17
C ASP A 430 -29.60 91.51 -67.36
N SER A 431 -29.65 91.47 -66.03
CA SER A 431 -28.45 91.32 -65.18
C SER A 431 -28.59 90.19 -64.15
N PRO A 432 -27.61 89.28 -64.06
CA PRO A 432 -27.67 88.14 -63.14
C PRO A 432 -27.80 88.54 -61.67
N SER A 433 -27.13 89.61 -61.24
CA SER A 433 -27.18 90.06 -59.84
C SER A 433 -28.55 90.61 -59.41
N ARG A 434 -29.42 90.96 -60.37
CA ARG A 434 -30.79 91.43 -60.11
C ARG A 434 -31.83 90.32 -60.14
N PHE A 435 -31.42 89.11 -60.50
CA PHE A 435 -32.31 87.96 -60.59
C PHE A 435 -32.50 87.31 -59.22
N VAL A 436 -33.74 87.25 -58.76
CA VAL A 436 -34.14 86.60 -57.52
C VAL A 436 -35.03 85.41 -57.86
N ALA A 437 -34.56 84.20 -57.57
CA ALA A 437 -35.33 82.99 -57.77
C ALA A 437 -36.65 83.04 -56.94
N GLY A 438 -37.76 82.65 -57.56
CA GLY A 438 -39.10 82.72 -56.99
C GLY A 438 -39.84 84.04 -57.29
N ASP A 439 -39.11 85.16 -57.46
CA ASP A 439 -39.70 86.46 -57.80
C ASP A 439 -39.48 86.80 -59.28
N SER A 440 -38.24 86.84 -59.76
CA SER A 440 -37.88 87.21 -61.13
C SER A 440 -38.33 86.18 -62.19
N ASN A 441 -38.46 84.91 -61.83
CA ASN A 441 -38.86 83.81 -62.72
C ASN A 441 -40.35 83.42 -62.59
N CYS A 442 -41.17 84.22 -61.89
CA CYS A 442 -42.59 83.98 -61.70
C CYS A 442 -43.45 85.13 -62.23
N CYS A 443 -44.65 84.85 -62.76
CA CYS A 443 -45.60 85.89 -63.14
C CYS A 443 -46.27 86.51 -61.91
N ALA A 444 -46.93 87.67 -62.04
CA ALA A 444 -47.56 88.38 -60.92
C ALA A 444 -48.49 87.49 -60.07
N ARG A 445 -49.21 86.54 -60.69
CA ARG A 445 -50.08 85.57 -60.00
C ARG A 445 -49.29 84.60 -59.11
N HIS A 446 -48.11 84.17 -59.55
CA HIS A 446 -47.29 83.21 -58.81
C HIS A 446 -46.26 83.86 -57.87
N LYS A 447 -45.89 85.13 -58.09
CA LYS A 447 -45.11 85.96 -57.14
C LYS A 447 -45.83 86.11 -55.80
N ALA A 448 -47.14 86.38 -55.84
CA ALA A 448 -47.96 86.56 -54.63
C ALA A 448 -48.06 85.26 -53.79
N SER A 449 -48.25 84.11 -54.45
CA SER A 449 -48.30 82.80 -53.77
C SER A 449 -46.94 82.38 -53.20
N SER A 450 -45.82 82.79 -53.79
CA SER A 450 -44.48 82.52 -53.25
C SER A 450 -44.20 83.29 -51.97
N ARG A 451 -44.59 84.57 -51.88
CA ARG A 451 -44.42 85.40 -50.66
C ARG A 451 -45.21 84.89 -49.46
N LEU A 452 -46.33 84.19 -49.70
CA LEU A 452 -47.13 83.56 -48.65
C LEU A 452 -46.53 82.24 -48.13
N ARG A 453 -45.56 81.63 -48.85
CA ARG A 453 -44.90 80.38 -48.44
C ARG A 453 -43.57 80.57 -47.70
N THR A 454 -42.98 81.77 -47.73
CA THR A 454 -41.66 82.04 -47.12
C THR A 454 -41.73 82.78 -45.78
N VAL A 455 -42.93 83.01 -45.24
CA VAL A 455 -43.14 83.43 -43.84
C VAL A 455 -43.67 82.22 -43.07
N SER A 456 -42.78 81.27 -42.80
CA SER A 456 -42.92 80.16 -41.84
C SER A 456 -41.53 79.68 -41.45
#